data_AF-A0A5D8YV31-F1
#
_entry.id   AF-A0A5D8YV31-F1
#
_cell.length_a   1.000
_cell.length_b   1.000
_cell.length_c   1.000
_cell.angle_alpha   90.00
_cell.angle_beta   90.00
_cell.angle_gamma   90.00
#
_symmetry.space_group_name_H-M   'P 1'
#
loop_
_entity.id
_entity.type
_entity.pdbx_description
1 polymer ?
#
loop_
_entity_poly.entity_id
_entity_poly.type
_entity_poly.pdbx_seq_one_letter_code
_entity_poly.pdbx_strand_id
1 'polypeptide(L)'
;MNKHIHNLTRHFLGFLLFYSVLIIQAKAQTLRVSTSTQDSITRVDSLWFTPQEYVDYVFGNLDMQDVTTHFLLERSLSAFDPEAYDGKNSNDSTIRTTAQGMQVYSAFYYSALDTSASYAPAHPSQVSEWAGDFNRQGYVPILLLNHAYHSIKQDALMQGLFTTNIDSTTLYDNPTRTSSPYRQNRLFVAVPYILNKAYARLCASLNFRPDMAVE
;
A
#
# COMPACT_ATOMS: atom_id res chain seq x y z
N MET A 1 -18.02 34.47 11.19
CA MET A 1 -17.59 33.10 11.57
C MET A 1 -18.31 32.00 10.76
N ASN A 2 -18.61 32.22 9.47
CA ASN A 2 -19.36 31.26 8.62
C ASN A 2 -18.70 30.94 7.26
N LYS A 3 -17.54 31.53 6.94
CA LYS A 3 -16.83 31.27 5.66
C LYS A 3 -15.91 30.04 5.69
N HIS A 4 -15.52 29.55 6.88
CA HIS A 4 -14.61 28.41 6.99
C HIS A 4 -15.30 27.04 6.89
N ILE A 5 -16.59 26.94 7.22
CA ILE A 5 -17.32 25.66 7.19
C ILE A 5 -17.66 25.27 5.75
N HIS A 6 -17.89 26.24 4.86
CA HIS A 6 -18.22 25.94 3.45
C HIS A 6 -17.07 25.34 2.64
N ASN A 7 -15.82 25.69 2.96
CA ASN A 7 -14.66 25.11 2.28
C ASN A 7 -14.40 23.67 2.71
N LEU A 8 -14.63 23.31 3.98
CA LEU A 8 -14.42 21.94 4.46
C LEU A 8 -15.37 20.94 3.78
N THR A 9 -16.63 21.31 3.60
CA THR A 9 -17.64 20.46 2.92
C THR A 9 -17.36 20.26 1.43
N ARG A 10 -16.74 21.22 0.72
CA ARG A 10 -16.36 21.04 -0.70
C ARG A 10 -15.17 20.10 -0.88
N HIS A 11 -14.21 20.12 0.04
CA HIS A 11 -13.03 19.24 0.00
C HIS A 11 -13.40 17.79 0.35
N PHE A 12 -14.33 17.59 1.29
CA PHE A 12 -14.86 16.25 1.62
C PHE A 12 -15.71 15.63 0.50
N LEU A 13 -16.47 16.46 -0.25
CA LEU A 13 -17.25 15.98 -1.39
C LEU A 13 -16.34 15.57 -2.57
N GLY A 14 -15.25 16.32 -2.82
CA GLY A 14 -14.22 15.94 -3.79
C GLY A 14 -13.46 14.67 -3.40
N PHE A 15 -13.15 14.50 -2.11
CA PHE A 15 -12.53 13.30 -1.53
C PHE A 15 -13.36 12.03 -1.78
N LEU A 16 -14.67 12.09 -1.52
CA LEU A 16 -15.59 10.99 -1.79
C LEU A 16 -15.78 10.74 -3.28
N LEU A 17 -15.81 11.79 -4.11
CA LEU A 17 -15.97 11.66 -5.56
C LEU A 17 -14.72 11.11 -6.25
N PHE A 18 -13.51 11.40 -5.80
CA PHE A 18 -12.29 10.89 -6.42
C PHE A 18 -12.02 9.43 -6.04
N TYR A 19 -12.15 9.09 -4.75
CA TYR A 19 -12.07 7.69 -4.32
C TYR A 19 -13.21 6.87 -4.91
N SER A 20 -14.43 7.41 -4.95
CA SER A 20 -15.54 6.73 -5.60
C SER A 20 -15.39 6.69 -7.10
N VAL A 21 -14.85 7.68 -7.82
CA VAL A 21 -14.65 7.57 -9.27
C VAL A 21 -13.50 6.62 -9.60
N LEU A 22 -12.42 6.57 -8.82
CA LEU A 22 -11.36 5.57 -9.03
C LEU A 22 -11.85 4.15 -8.68
N ILE A 23 -12.60 4.00 -7.59
CA ILE A 23 -13.24 2.72 -7.21
C ILE A 23 -14.39 2.36 -8.16
N ILE A 24 -15.17 3.32 -8.64
CA ILE A 24 -16.28 3.15 -9.58
C ILE A 24 -15.72 2.92 -10.98
N GLN A 25 -14.59 3.47 -11.40
CA GLN A 25 -13.97 3.15 -12.69
C GLN A 25 -13.24 1.81 -12.66
N ALA A 26 -12.57 1.49 -11.55
CA ALA A 26 -12.10 0.13 -11.29
C ALA A 26 -13.26 -0.88 -11.19
N LYS A 27 -14.45 -0.47 -10.71
CA LYS A 27 -15.69 -1.28 -10.73
C LYS A 27 -16.46 -1.19 -12.04
N ALA A 28 -16.35 -0.14 -12.84
CA ALA A 28 -17.16 0.12 -14.04
C ALA A 28 -16.68 -0.70 -15.23
N GLN A 29 -15.50 -1.31 -15.13
CA GLN A 29 -15.08 -2.36 -16.04
C GLN A 29 -15.67 -3.74 -15.70
N THR A 30 -16.55 -3.85 -14.69
CA THR A 30 -17.35 -5.05 -14.44
C THR A 30 -18.81 -4.84 -14.82
N LEU A 31 -19.15 -5.05 -16.09
CA LEU A 31 -20.55 -5.17 -16.47
C LEU A 31 -20.76 -6.05 -17.70
N ARG A 32 -20.75 -7.38 -17.48
CA ARG A 32 -21.68 -8.32 -18.11
C ARG A 32 -21.98 -9.47 -17.16
N VAL A 33 -23.26 -9.86 -17.11
CA VAL A 33 -23.83 -10.93 -16.28
C VAL A 33 -23.82 -12.24 -17.06
N SER A 34 -23.42 -13.34 -16.42
CA SER A 34 -24.00 -14.67 -16.67
C SER A 34 -23.77 -15.59 -15.47
N THR A 35 -24.85 -16.26 -15.05
CA THR A 35 -24.95 -17.15 -13.89
C THR A 35 -24.63 -18.60 -14.23
N SER A 36 -23.89 -19.30 -13.35
CA SER A 36 -24.12 -20.73 -13.12
C SER A 36 -23.57 -21.16 -11.76
N THR A 37 -24.39 -21.92 -11.03
CA THR A 37 -24.20 -22.40 -9.66
C THR A 37 -23.48 -23.74 -9.60
N GLN A 38 -22.31 -23.74 -8.97
CA GLN A 38 -21.85 -24.84 -8.13
C GLN A 38 -21.04 -24.18 -6.99
N ASP A 39 -21.45 -24.39 -5.74
CA ASP A 39 -20.76 -23.98 -4.50
C ASP A 39 -20.88 -22.53 -3.97
N SER A 40 -21.87 -21.73 -4.41
CA SER A 40 -22.17 -20.39 -3.83
C SER A 40 -21.02 -19.37 -3.85
N ILE A 41 -19.89 -19.68 -4.50
CA ILE A 41 -18.82 -18.73 -4.79
C ILE A 41 -19.08 -18.19 -6.19
N THR A 42 -19.59 -16.96 -6.28
CA THR A 42 -19.71 -16.27 -7.56
C THR A 42 -18.32 -15.84 -8.01
N ARG A 43 -17.73 -16.61 -8.93
CA ARG A 43 -16.49 -16.21 -9.61
C ARG A 43 -16.87 -15.13 -10.61
N VAL A 44 -16.77 -13.88 -10.18
CA VAL A 44 -16.91 -12.70 -11.04
C VAL A 44 -15.71 -12.69 -11.99
N ASP A 45 -15.97 -12.53 -13.28
CA ASP A 45 -15.01 -12.54 -14.39
C ASP A 45 -13.64 -11.95 -13.98
N SER A 46 -12.61 -12.77 -14.09
CA SER A 46 -11.22 -12.36 -13.91
C SER A 46 -10.81 -11.46 -15.06
N LEU A 47 -10.23 -10.29 -14.75
CA LEU A 47 -9.45 -9.53 -15.72
C LEU A 47 -8.41 -10.48 -16.34
N TRP A 48 -8.19 -10.40 -17.66
CA TRP A 48 -7.19 -11.22 -18.37
C TRP A 48 -5.74 -10.89 -18.01
N PHE A 49 -5.53 -10.09 -16.95
CA PHE A 49 -4.24 -9.62 -16.48
C PHE A 49 -3.95 -10.19 -15.10
N THR A 50 -2.73 -10.66 -14.92
CA THR A 50 -2.12 -10.75 -13.59
C THR A 50 -2.06 -9.35 -12.97
N PRO A 51 -2.02 -9.23 -11.63
CA PRO A 51 -1.88 -7.93 -10.98
C PRO A 51 -0.70 -7.11 -11.51
N GLN A 52 0.41 -7.77 -11.83
CA GLN A 52 1.60 -7.13 -12.38
C GLN A 52 1.35 -6.57 -13.80
N GLU A 53 0.74 -7.36 -14.69
CA GLU A 53 0.38 -6.90 -16.03
C GLU A 53 -0.63 -5.74 -15.98
N TYR A 54 -1.52 -5.71 -15.00
CA TYR A 54 -2.44 -4.58 -14.81
C TYR A 54 -1.70 -3.31 -14.35
N VAL A 55 -0.76 -3.42 -13.41
CA VAL A 55 0.12 -2.30 -13.01
C VAL A 55 0.87 -1.76 -14.20
N ASP A 56 1.50 -2.65 -14.98
CA ASP A 56 2.27 -2.25 -16.15
C ASP A 56 1.37 -1.67 -17.26
N TYR A 57 0.12 -2.13 -17.38
CA TYR A 57 -0.88 -1.52 -18.27
C TYR A 57 -1.29 -0.11 -17.86
N VAL A 58 -1.47 0.14 -16.55
CA VAL A 58 -1.90 1.45 -16.02
C VAL A 58 -0.75 2.46 -16.06
N PHE A 59 0.45 2.04 -15.64
CA PHE A 59 1.59 2.94 -15.41
C PHE A 59 2.68 2.86 -16.49
N GLY A 60 2.59 1.94 -17.46
CA GLY A 60 3.66 1.66 -18.42
C GLY A 60 3.95 2.77 -19.43
N ASN A 61 3.06 3.76 -19.55
CA ASN A 61 3.27 4.92 -20.42
C ASN A 61 3.71 6.18 -19.65
N LEU A 62 3.95 6.07 -18.35
CA LEU A 62 4.44 7.19 -17.55
C LEU A 62 5.96 7.24 -17.55
N ASP A 63 6.48 8.45 -17.66
CA ASP A 63 7.86 8.81 -17.42
C ASP A 63 8.12 8.79 -15.91
N MET A 64 8.94 7.83 -15.51
CA MET A 64 9.33 7.59 -14.13
C MET A 64 10.67 8.25 -13.75
N GLN A 65 11.24 9.11 -14.61
CA GLN A 65 12.52 9.80 -14.31
C GLN A 65 12.47 10.61 -13.01
N ASP A 66 11.31 11.20 -12.71
CA ASP A 66 11.08 11.96 -11.48
C ASP A 66 10.93 11.07 -10.22
N VAL A 67 10.73 9.75 -10.38
CA VAL A 67 10.62 8.79 -9.27
C VAL A 67 12.02 8.37 -8.80
N THR A 68 12.72 9.32 -8.20
CA THR A 68 14.15 9.16 -7.83
C THR A 68 14.40 8.15 -6.71
N THR A 69 13.37 7.74 -5.96
CA THR A 69 13.50 6.69 -4.93
C THR A 69 13.45 5.28 -5.50
N HIS A 70 13.07 5.12 -6.78
CA HIS A 70 12.76 3.82 -7.41
C HIS A 70 11.54 3.07 -6.83
N PHE A 71 10.74 3.76 -6.02
CA PHE A 71 9.52 3.23 -5.43
C PHE A 71 8.37 4.20 -5.67
N LEU A 72 7.32 3.73 -6.35
CA LEU A 72 6.05 4.44 -6.58
C LEU A 72 4.92 3.69 -5.89
N LEU A 73 4.38 4.25 -4.81
CA LEU A 73 3.46 3.54 -3.93
C LEU A 73 2.22 2.99 -4.65
N GLU A 74 1.68 3.72 -5.61
CA GLU A 74 0.46 3.35 -6.34
C GLU A 74 0.64 2.06 -7.17
N ARG A 75 1.89 1.68 -7.52
CA ARG A 75 2.18 0.39 -8.17
C ARG A 75 1.88 -0.81 -7.29
N SER A 76 1.86 -0.64 -5.96
CA SER A 76 1.59 -1.74 -5.03
C SER A 76 0.15 -2.25 -5.09
N LEU A 77 -0.78 -1.47 -5.64
CA LEU A 77 -2.24 -1.71 -5.62
C LEU A 77 -2.80 -2.01 -4.22
N SER A 78 -2.05 -1.71 -3.17
CA SER A 78 -2.41 -2.06 -1.80
C SER A 78 -3.23 -0.94 -1.18
N ALA A 79 -4.35 -1.32 -0.55
CA ALA A 79 -5.18 -0.40 0.22
C ALA A 79 -4.59 -0.25 1.64
N PHE A 80 -3.52 0.52 1.78
CA PHE A 80 -3.09 1.03 3.08
C PHE A 80 -2.85 2.54 3.01
N ASP A 81 -3.09 3.23 4.12
CA ASP A 81 -2.78 4.65 4.25
C ASP A 81 -1.29 4.78 4.62
N PRO A 82 -0.43 5.23 3.71
CA PRO A 82 1.00 5.32 3.98
C PRO A 82 1.35 6.49 4.89
N GLU A 83 0.48 7.51 5.00
CA GLU A 83 0.69 8.68 5.86
C GLU A 83 0.61 8.29 7.34
N ALA A 84 -0.14 7.23 7.67
CA ALA A 84 -0.19 6.64 9.00
C ALA A 84 1.15 6.04 9.47
N TYR A 85 2.12 5.86 8.57
CA TYR A 85 3.40 5.20 8.81
C TYR A 85 4.60 6.11 8.48
N ASP A 86 4.45 7.43 8.61
CA ASP A 86 5.50 8.40 8.29
C ASP A 86 6.63 8.55 9.33
N GLY A 87 6.47 7.89 10.50
CA GLY A 87 7.40 7.97 11.63
C GLY A 87 7.36 9.30 12.39
N LYS A 88 6.42 10.20 12.09
CA LYS A 88 6.27 11.52 12.73
C LYS A 88 4.90 11.69 13.39
N ASN A 89 3.85 11.35 12.66
CA ASN A 89 2.45 11.43 13.08
C ASN A 89 1.90 10.05 13.45
N SER A 90 2.75 9.03 13.43
CA SER A 90 2.44 7.68 13.88
C SER A 90 2.23 7.72 15.39
N ASN A 91 0.98 7.81 15.83
CA ASN A 91 0.62 7.44 17.19
C ASN A 91 1.19 6.02 17.42
N ASP A 92 1.80 5.77 18.59
CA ASP A 92 2.59 4.59 19.01
C ASP A 92 2.01 3.16 18.75
N SER A 93 0.96 3.00 17.94
CA SER A 93 0.16 1.78 17.84
C SER A 93 -0.44 1.50 16.45
N THR A 94 0.11 2.04 15.35
CA THR A 94 -0.44 1.79 14.00
C THR A 94 -0.17 0.37 13.49
N ILE A 95 0.93 -0.28 13.93
CA ILE A 95 1.25 -1.67 13.58
C ILE A 95 1.27 -2.54 14.82
N ARG A 96 0.24 -3.37 14.96
CA ARG A 96 -0.01 -4.17 16.16
C ARG A 96 0.36 -5.64 15.99
N THR A 97 0.62 -6.06 14.75
CA THR A 97 0.81 -7.48 14.42
C THR A 97 1.85 -7.67 13.33
N THR A 98 2.53 -8.82 13.36
CA THR A 98 3.39 -9.30 12.26
C THR A 98 2.68 -9.23 10.91
N ALA A 99 1.39 -9.59 10.88
CA ALA A 99 0.59 -9.59 9.65
C ALA A 99 0.45 -8.19 9.04
N GLN A 100 0.17 -7.18 9.86
CA GLN A 100 0.11 -5.78 9.40
C GLN A 100 1.48 -5.28 8.92
N GLY A 101 2.55 -5.57 9.65
CA GLY A 101 3.90 -5.18 9.22
C GLY A 101 4.29 -5.84 7.90
N MET A 102 3.98 -7.12 7.73
CA MET A 102 4.20 -7.84 6.47
C MET A 102 3.31 -7.30 5.34
N GLN A 103 2.08 -6.88 5.62
CA GLN A 103 1.23 -6.24 4.62
C GLN A 103 1.88 -4.94 4.11
N VAL A 104 2.39 -4.09 5.00
CA VAL A 104 3.09 -2.85 4.60
C VAL A 104 4.39 -3.16 3.87
N TYR A 105 5.17 -4.13 4.35
CA TYR A 105 6.40 -4.58 3.69
C TYR A 105 6.14 -5.11 2.28
N SER A 106 5.14 -5.97 2.12
CA SER A 106 4.74 -6.51 0.81
C SER A 106 4.29 -5.40 -0.13
N ALA A 107 3.49 -4.45 0.37
CA ALA A 107 3.08 -3.31 -0.44
C ALA A 107 4.28 -2.45 -0.86
N PHE A 108 5.24 -2.22 0.04
CA PHE A 108 6.47 -1.52 -0.31
C PHE A 108 7.31 -2.28 -1.34
N TYR A 109 7.45 -3.61 -1.21
CA TYR A 109 8.12 -4.44 -2.22
C TYR A 109 7.50 -4.28 -3.62
N TYR A 110 6.17 -4.39 -3.72
CA TYR A 110 5.47 -4.23 -5.01
C TYR A 110 5.36 -2.77 -5.49
N SER A 111 5.80 -1.80 -4.69
CA SER A 111 5.93 -0.41 -5.13
C SER A 111 7.19 -0.15 -5.95
N ALA A 112 8.15 -1.08 -5.97
CA ALA A 112 9.37 -0.97 -6.76
C ALA A 112 9.04 -0.78 -8.25
N LEU A 113 9.78 0.10 -8.92
CA LEU A 113 9.67 0.26 -10.37
C LEU A 113 10.09 -1.04 -11.10
N ASP A 114 11.09 -1.73 -10.55
CA ASP A 114 11.56 -3.05 -10.98
C ASP A 114 11.88 -3.90 -9.74
N THR A 115 11.10 -4.96 -9.53
CA THR A 115 11.28 -5.88 -8.39
C THR A 115 12.47 -6.83 -8.55
N SER A 116 13.08 -6.88 -9.73
CA SER A 116 14.28 -7.68 -10.01
C SER A 116 15.59 -6.89 -9.86
N ALA A 117 15.51 -5.57 -9.72
CA ALA A 117 16.65 -4.70 -9.60
C ALA A 117 17.33 -4.82 -8.21
N SER A 118 18.61 -4.43 -8.15
CA SER A 118 19.41 -4.52 -6.91
C SER A 118 18.94 -3.62 -5.77
N TYR A 119 18.15 -2.57 -6.07
CA TYR A 119 17.55 -1.70 -5.06
C TYR A 119 16.26 -2.28 -4.47
N ALA A 120 15.66 -3.29 -5.10
CA ALA A 120 14.43 -3.88 -4.62
C ALA A 120 14.71 -4.64 -3.30
N PRO A 121 13.84 -4.51 -2.29
CA PRO A 121 14.00 -5.25 -1.05
C PRO A 121 13.79 -6.75 -1.29
N ALA A 122 14.23 -7.59 -0.36
CA ALA A 122 14.07 -9.04 -0.47
C ALA A 122 12.59 -9.42 -0.65
N HIS A 123 12.31 -10.46 -1.45
CA HIS A 123 10.94 -10.91 -1.66
C HIS A 123 10.24 -11.25 -0.32
N PRO A 124 8.95 -10.92 -0.12
CA PRO A 124 8.28 -11.14 1.17
C PRO A 124 8.33 -12.59 1.69
N SER A 125 8.35 -13.58 0.80
CA SER A 125 8.52 -15.00 1.18
C SER A 125 9.89 -15.28 1.79
N GLN A 126 10.94 -14.67 1.26
CA GLN A 126 12.32 -14.82 1.73
C GLN A 126 12.50 -14.17 3.10
N VAL A 127 11.92 -12.97 3.29
CA VAL A 127 11.89 -12.31 4.61
C VAL A 127 11.17 -13.17 5.64
N SER A 128 10.04 -13.76 5.25
CA SER A 128 9.27 -14.65 6.13
C SER A 128 10.05 -15.91 6.51
N GLU A 129 10.82 -16.47 5.57
CA GLU A 129 11.69 -17.63 5.79
C GLU A 129 12.83 -17.30 6.76
N TRP A 130 13.57 -16.22 6.51
CA TRP A 130 14.65 -15.75 7.38
C TRP A 130 14.16 -15.47 8.81
N ALA A 131 13.03 -14.77 8.94
CA ALA A 131 12.45 -14.54 10.26
C ALA A 131 12.02 -15.85 10.92
N GLY A 132 11.60 -16.85 10.15
CA GLY A 132 11.34 -18.20 10.64
C GLY A 132 12.59 -18.90 11.17
N ASP A 133 13.73 -18.76 10.51
CA ASP A 133 15.02 -19.31 10.97
C ASP A 133 15.46 -18.70 12.29
N PHE A 134 15.39 -17.37 12.44
CA PHE A 134 15.73 -16.70 13.69
C PHE A 134 14.81 -17.12 14.84
N ASN A 135 13.51 -17.24 14.59
CA ASN A 135 12.56 -17.74 15.57
C ASN A 135 12.89 -19.18 16.02
N ARG A 136 13.30 -20.07 15.09
CA ARG A 136 13.72 -21.45 15.42
C ARG A 136 14.99 -21.51 16.27
N GLN A 137 15.84 -20.49 16.17
CA GLN A 137 17.05 -20.35 16.98
C GLN A 137 16.80 -19.68 18.35
N GLY A 138 15.54 -19.33 18.67
CA GLY A 138 15.17 -18.69 19.94
C GLY A 138 15.31 -17.17 19.96
N TYR A 139 15.54 -16.52 18.81
CA TYR A 139 15.57 -15.07 18.70
C TYR A 139 14.20 -14.51 18.30
N VAL A 140 13.91 -13.27 18.70
CA VAL A 140 12.75 -12.52 18.20
C VAL A 140 13.23 -11.56 17.10
N PRO A 141 13.05 -11.90 15.81
CA PRO A 141 13.40 -11.00 14.74
C PRO A 141 12.50 -9.75 14.76
N ILE A 142 13.07 -8.61 14.34
CA ILE A 142 12.35 -7.35 14.20
C ILE A 142 12.31 -7.02 12.71
N LEU A 143 11.11 -6.88 12.15
CA LEU A 143 10.92 -6.31 10.83
C LEU A 143 11.04 -4.79 10.96
N LEU A 144 12.04 -4.23 10.28
CA LEU A 144 12.27 -2.79 10.20
C LEU A 144 12.24 -2.36 8.74
N LEU A 145 11.39 -1.39 8.43
CA LEU A 145 11.33 -0.72 7.13
C LEU A 145 11.45 0.77 7.38
N ASN A 146 12.47 1.40 6.80
CA ASN A 146 12.71 2.83 6.91
C ASN A 146 13.21 3.34 5.56
N HIS A 147 12.29 3.75 4.69
CA HIS A 147 12.61 4.04 3.30
C HIS A 147 11.87 5.25 2.77
N ALA A 148 12.50 5.99 1.86
CA ALA A 148 11.83 7.02 1.08
C ALA A 148 11.07 6.38 -0.10
N TYR A 149 9.94 6.95 -0.45
CA TYR A 149 9.15 6.51 -1.60
C TYR A 149 8.48 7.73 -2.26
N HIS A 150 8.11 7.59 -3.53
CA HIS A 150 7.25 8.56 -4.20
C HIS A 150 5.81 8.08 -4.18
N SER A 151 4.89 9.03 -4.11
CA SER A 151 3.47 8.82 -4.38
C SER A 151 2.99 9.85 -5.40
N ILE A 152 1.88 9.57 -6.06
CA ILE A 152 1.21 10.56 -6.90
C ILE A 152 0.66 11.67 -6.00
N LYS A 153 0.85 12.93 -6.39
CA LYS A 153 0.22 14.07 -5.72
C LYS A 153 -1.29 13.95 -5.85
N GLN A 154 -2.01 14.19 -4.76
CA GLN A 154 -3.47 14.08 -4.73
C GLN A 154 -4.17 14.99 -5.75
N ASP A 155 -3.58 16.13 -6.06
CA ASP A 155 -4.06 17.11 -7.03
C ASP A 155 -3.45 16.96 -8.43
N ALA A 156 -2.65 15.92 -8.70
CA ALA A 156 -1.95 15.75 -9.97
C ALA A 156 -2.91 15.72 -11.18
N LEU A 157 -4.04 15.02 -11.07
CA LEU A 157 -5.05 14.97 -12.14
C LEU A 157 -5.77 16.32 -12.31
N MET A 158 -6.11 17.00 -11.21
CA MET A 158 -6.75 18.31 -11.26
C MET A 158 -5.84 19.39 -11.85
N GLN A 159 -4.54 19.29 -11.57
CA GLN A 159 -3.51 20.16 -12.13
C GLN A 159 -3.13 19.76 -13.58
N GLY A 160 -3.73 18.69 -14.12
CA GLY A 160 -3.45 18.21 -15.46
C GLY A 160 -2.02 17.69 -15.64
N LEU A 161 -1.38 17.17 -14.57
CA LEU A 161 -0.02 16.60 -14.65
C LEU A 161 0.00 15.22 -15.31
N PHE A 162 -1.15 14.54 -15.31
CA PHE A 162 -1.44 13.33 -16.07
C PHE A 162 -2.62 13.56 -17.01
N THR A 163 -2.69 12.76 -18.05
CA THR A 163 -3.88 12.60 -18.89
C THR A 163 -4.30 11.13 -18.94
N THR A 164 -5.59 10.89 -19.10
CA THR A 164 -6.18 9.55 -19.28
C THR A 164 -6.87 9.51 -20.62
N ASN A 165 -6.82 8.36 -21.31
CA ASN A 165 -7.71 8.16 -22.45
C ASN A 165 -9.15 7.98 -21.93
N ILE A 166 -10.15 8.53 -22.64
CA ILE A 166 -11.56 8.41 -22.23
C ILE A 166 -12.04 6.95 -22.22
N ASP A 167 -11.38 6.09 -23.02
CA ASP A 167 -11.72 4.68 -23.19
C ASP A 167 -10.76 3.73 -22.46
N SER A 168 -9.79 4.23 -21.68
CA SER A 168 -8.84 3.36 -20.95
C SER A 168 -8.51 3.86 -19.55
N THR A 169 -8.03 2.95 -18.70
CA THR A 169 -7.50 3.27 -17.37
C THR A 169 -5.99 3.55 -17.39
N THR A 170 -5.42 3.72 -18.58
CA THR A 170 -4.00 3.99 -18.78
C THR A 170 -3.69 5.45 -18.49
N LEU A 171 -2.66 5.68 -17.69
CA LEU A 171 -2.14 7.01 -17.40
C LEU A 171 -1.05 7.36 -18.41
N TYR A 172 -1.07 8.60 -18.88
CA TYR A 172 -0.04 9.19 -19.73
C TYR A 172 0.46 10.48 -19.08
N ASP A 173 1.72 10.81 -19.30
CA ASP A 173 2.23 12.12 -18.91
C ASP A 173 1.56 13.22 -19.73
N ASN A 174 1.34 14.37 -19.10
CA ASN A 174 1.09 15.58 -19.86
C ASN A 174 2.43 16.15 -20.36
N PRO A 175 2.68 16.24 -21.68
CA PRO A 175 3.94 16.75 -22.23
C PRO A 175 4.19 18.23 -21.91
N THR A 176 3.15 18.97 -21.49
CA THR A 176 3.24 20.40 -21.15
C THR A 176 3.39 20.65 -19.65
N ARG A 177 3.53 19.60 -18.82
CA ARG A 177 3.67 19.76 -17.37
C ARG A 177 4.94 20.56 -17.02
N THR A 178 4.81 21.49 -16.09
CA THR A 178 5.92 22.32 -15.59
C THR A 178 6.43 21.86 -14.22
N SER A 179 5.78 20.87 -13.61
CA SER A 179 6.14 20.32 -12.31
C SER A 179 5.96 18.81 -12.27
N SER A 180 6.73 18.15 -11.41
CA SER A 180 6.62 16.71 -11.21
C SER A 180 5.25 16.33 -10.63
N PRO A 181 4.59 15.26 -11.11
CA PRO A 181 3.35 14.77 -10.52
C PRO A 181 3.57 14.01 -9.22
N TYR A 182 4.83 13.70 -8.87
CA TYR A 182 5.15 12.87 -7.72
C TYR A 182 5.54 13.73 -6.52
N ARG A 183 5.24 13.21 -5.32
CA ARG A 183 5.71 13.75 -4.05
C ARG A 183 6.52 12.69 -3.33
N GLN A 184 7.68 13.08 -2.80
CA GLN A 184 8.49 12.21 -1.98
C GLN A 184 7.92 12.17 -0.55
N ASN A 185 7.80 10.98 0.00
CA ASN A 185 7.38 10.72 1.38
C ASN A 185 8.38 9.76 2.04
N ARG A 186 8.13 9.43 3.32
CA ARG A 186 8.93 8.47 4.09
C ARG A 186 8.00 7.43 4.72
N LEU A 187 8.45 6.18 4.69
CA LEU A 187 7.79 5.05 5.31
C LEU A 187 8.67 4.56 6.46
N PHE A 188 8.06 4.39 7.63
CA PHE A 188 8.68 3.84 8.83
C PHE A 188 7.76 2.79 9.47
N VAL A 189 8.26 1.56 9.58
CA VAL A 189 7.58 0.43 10.22
C VAL A 189 8.61 -0.32 11.05
N ALA A 190 8.28 -0.58 12.31
CA ALA A 190 9.02 -1.49 13.17
C ALA A 190 8.04 -2.43 13.87
N VAL A 191 8.20 -3.74 13.71
CA VAL A 191 7.35 -4.73 14.39
C VAL A 191 8.14 -5.99 14.73
N PRO A 192 7.95 -6.58 15.93
CA PRO A 192 8.48 -7.92 16.18
C PRO A 192 7.79 -8.94 15.27
N TYR A 193 8.59 -9.76 14.57
CA TYR A 193 8.08 -10.80 13.70
C TYR A 193 7.86 -12.08 14.50
N ILE A 194 6.60 -12.27 14.88
CA ILE A 194 6.14 -13.37 15.72
C ILE A 194 5.35 -14.36 14.85
N LEU A 195 5.80 -15.63 14.81
CA LEU A 195 5.09 -16.73 14.16
C LEU A 195 3.85 -17.11 15.00
N ASN A 196 2.66 -16.77 14.50
CA ASN A 196 1.39 -16.93 15.19
C ASN A 196 0.97 -18.41 15.25
N LYS A 197 1.40 -19.10 16.31
CA LYS A 197 0.77 -20.27 16.98
C LYS A 197 1.54 -20.65 18.26
N ALA A 198 2.86 -20.44 18.27
CA ALA A 198 3.71 -20.74 19.43
C ALA A 198 3.76 -19.58 20.44
N TYR A 199 3.68 -18.33 19.99
CA TYR A 199 3.76 -17.17 20.88
C TYR A 199 2.51 -16.93 21.73
N ALA A 200 1.32 -17.30 21.24
CA ALA A 200 0.10 -17.34 22.06
C ALA A 200 0.24 -18.35 23.22
N ARG A 201 0.95 -19.46 22.99
CA ARG A 201 1.28 -20.44 24.03
C ARG A 201 2.41 -19.96 24.94
N LEU A 202 3.41 -19.25 24.39
CA LEU A 202 4.51 -18.68 25.16
C LEU A 202 4.02 -17.56 26.11
N CYS A 203 3.13 -16.67 25.64
CA CYS A 203 2.51 -15.64 26.47
C CYS A 203 1.58 -16.25 27.53
N ALA A 204 0.85 -17.33 27.20
CA ALA A 204 0.05 -18.08 28.16
C ALA A 204 0.88 -18.90 29.16
N SER A 205 2.08 -19.38 28.78
CA SER A 205 2.98 -20.13 29.67
C SER A 205 3.89 -19.26 30.51
N LEU A 206 4.10 -17.99 30.11
CA LEU A 206 4.95 -17.06 30.84
C LEU A 206 4.25 -16.32 31.98
N ASN A 207 2.95 -16.58 32.24
CA ASN A 207 2.20 -16.02 33.38
C ASN A 207 2.56 -14.55 33.66
N PHE A 208 2.55 -13.70 32.63
CA PHE A 208 2.79 -12.28 32.81
C PHE A 208 1.57 -11.68 33.52
N ARG A 209 1.58 -11.78 34.84
CA ARG A 209 0.70 -11.10 35.77
C ARG A 209 1.06 -9.61 35.72
N PRO A 210 0.13 -8.69 35.41
CA PRO A 210 0.42 -7.26 35.37
C PRO A 210 0.64 -6.64 36.76
N ASP A 211 0.58 -7.45 37.81
CA ASP A 211 0.83 -7.14 39.20
C ASP A 211 2.24 -7.56 39.59
N MET A 212 3.27 -6.77 39.23
CA MET A 212 4.50 -6.49 40.01
C MET A 212 5.34 -5.43 39.29
N ALA A 213 4.88 -4.18 39.36
CA ALA A 213 5.76 -3.03 39.57
C ALA A 213 5.55 -2.59 41.02
N VAL A 214 6.58 -2.03 41.66
CA VAL A 214 6.76 -1.72 43.10
C VAL A 214 7.47 -2.87 43.82
N GLU A 215 8.72 -2.77 44.31
CA GLU A 215 9.64 -1.64 44.57
C GLU A 215 11.00 -1.80 43.86
#